data_AF-A0A5B0QGW2-F1
#
_entry.id   AF-A0A5B0QGW2-F1
#
_cell.length_a   1.000
_cell.length_b   1.000
_cell.length_c   1.000
_cell.angle_alpha   90.00
_cell.angle_beta   90.00
_cell.angle_gamma   90.00
#
_symmetry.space_group_name_H-M   'P 1'
#
loop_
_entity.id
_entity.type
_entity.pdbx_description
1 polymer ?
#
loop_
_entity_poly.entity_id
_entity_poly.type
_entity_poly.pdbx_seq_one_letter_code
_entity_poly.pdbx_strand_id
1 'polypeptide(L)'
;MSSSQSHFPGGNPPVGVENVNRAYSTILPNSNSSLSRCISAFVRVLLDIEYNAKKSPSNTWMKTPSAHDFHVGSNLPESIILRPINCIPPGSLLSTSERIAPVFQNIFIHDLSISDFPGVTFAWDHPWDSPWNQIFANFVLKHWRNGYTSGAFTPFFMNPVEAVNTILQLGILHRWFLGRQKGVQLGQFSHESKAKKSKSEKKSKIRIQISQHRRETLLKLNITAETAALFDNIKSTSDTEQIPPRDLLKIPLPWRSE
;
A
#
# COMPACT_ATOMS: atom_id res chain seq x y z
N MET A 1 -0.86 -38.42 13.11
CA MET A 1 0.29 -37.49 13.21
C MET A 1 0.32 -36.67 11.94
N SER A 2 -0.04 -35.39 12.01
CA SER A 2 -0.18 -34.53 10.83
C SER A 2 1.16 -33.90 10.50
N SER A 3 1.68 -34.17 9.30
CA SER A 3 2.95 -33.64 8.81
C SER A 3 2.83 -32.14 8.54
N SER A 4 3.61 -31.34 9.26
CA SER A 4 3.80 -29.92 8.99
C SER A 4 4.44 -29.75 7.60
N GLN A 5 3.65 -29.41 6.59
CA GLN A 5 4.21 -29.02 5.29
C GLN A 5 4.95 -27.70 5.45
N SER A 6 6.27 -27.74 5.27
CA SER A 6 7.09 -26.54 5.22
C SER A 6 6.75 -25.75 3.95
N HIS A 7 6.14 -24.58 4.11
CA HIS A 7 5.72 -23.70 3.00
C HIS A 7 6.87 -23.00 2.25
N PHE A 8 8.14 -23.25 2.61
CA PHE A 8 9.30 -22.62 1.98
C PHE A 8 10.18 -23.65 1.25
N PRO A 9 10.53 -23.42 -0.03
CA PRO A 9 11.49 -24.27 -0.73
C PRO A 9 12.86 -24.16 -0.03
N GLY A 10 13.29 -25.25 0.61
CA GLY A 10 14.59 -25.36 1.28
C GLY A 10 14.62 -25.09 2.79
N GLY A 11 13.48 -24.90 3.45
CA GLY A 11 13.38 -24.79 4.92
C GLY A 11 13.95 -23.49 5.53
N ASN A 12 14.67 -22.68 4.77
CA ASN A 12 15.19 -21.39 5.21
C ASN A 12 14.17 -20.26 4.95
N PRO A 13 14.01 -19.30 5.88
CA PRO A 13 13.16 -18.15 5.65
C PRO A 13 13.68 -17.32 4.47
N PRO A 14 12.78 -16.79 3.61
CA PRO A 14 13.19 -15.99 2.45
C PRO A 14 13.95 -14.74 2.89
N VAL A 15 15.17 -14.59 2.41
CA VAL A 15 16.01 -13.41 2.68
C VAL A 15 15.73 -12.34 1.62
N GLY A 16 15.37 -11.14 2.06
CA GLY A 16 15.08 -9.99 1.18
C GLY A 16 13.60 -9.80 0.85
N VAL A 17 13.18 -8.52 0.81
CA VAL A 17 11.76 -8.10 0.66
C VAL A 17 11.06 -8.74 -0.54
N GLU A 18 11.76 -8.93 -1.65
CA GLU A 18 11.19 -9.50 -2.88
C GLU A 18 10.90 -11.01 -2.74
N ASN A 19 11.79 -11.75 -2.08
CA ASN A 19 11.59 -13.17 -1.80
C ASN A 19 10.48 -13.39 -0.77
N VAL A 20 10.40 -12.55 0.26
CA VAL A 20 9.31 -12.57 1.25
C VAL A 20 7.98 -12.29 0.57
N ASN A 21 7.91 -11.26 -0.28
CA ASN A 21 6.70 -10.93 -1.02
C ASN A 21 6.27 -12.06 -1.98
N ARG A 22 7.23 -12.75 -2.62
CA ARG A 22 6.94 -13.92 -3.45
C ARG A 22 6.36 -15.06 -2.63
N ALA A 23 6.93 -15.38 -1.47
CA ALA A 23 6.35 -16.39 -0.58
C ALA A 23 4.96 -15.97 -0.07
N TYR A 24 4.77 -14.68 0.24
CA TYR A 24 3.46 -14.16 0.63
C TYR A 24 2.43 -14.18 -0.49
N SER A 25 2.83 -14.10 -1.75
CA SER A 25 1.90 -14.22 -2.88
C SER A 25 1.26 -15.61 -2.98
N THR A 26 1.89 -16.65 -2.42
CA THR A 26 1.36 -18.02 -2.46
C THR A 26 0.52 -18.39 -1.24
N ILE A 27 0.70 -17.70 -0.10
CA ILE A 27 0.04 -18.06 1.17
C ILE A 27 -0.95 -17.01 1.67
N LEU A 28 -0.76 -15.73 1.34
CA LEU A 28 -1.64 -14.65 1.80
C LEU A 28 -2.67 -14.30 0.73
N PRO A 29 -3.87 -13.84 1.13
CA PRO A 29 -4.82 -13.24 0.21
C PRO A 29 -4.18 -12.15 -0.65
N ASN A 30 -4.70 -11.95 -1.87
CA ASN A 30 -4.27 -10.89 -2.77
C ASN A 30 -4.29 -9.52 -2.06
N SER A 31 -3.40 -8.60 -2.40
CA SER A 31 -3.38 -7.23 -1.84
C SER A 31 -4.69 -6.47 -2.06
N ASN A 32 -5.48 -6.86 -3.06
CA ASN A 32 -6.80 -6.32 -3.37
C ASN A 32 -7.95 -7.10 -2.74
N SER A 33 -7.69 -8.17 -1.96
CA SER A 33 -8.74 -8.85 -1.22
C SER A 33 -9.38 -7.93 -0.18
N SER A 34 -10.64 -8.19 0.18
CA SER A 34 -11.38 -7.41 1.18
C SER A 34 -10.61 -7.24 2.49
N LEU A 35 -10.03 -8.33 3.02
CA LEU A 35 -9.22 -8.30 4.24
C LEU A 35 -7.96 -7.44 4.08
N SER A 36 -7.21 -7.62 2.99
CA SER A 36 -6.00 -6.85 2.72
C SER A 36 -6.29 -5.35 2.57
N ARG A 37 -7.37 -5.00 1.87
CA ARG A 37 -7.81 -3.62 1.69
C ARG A 37 -8.25 -3.00 3.01
N CYS A 38 -8.99 -3.73 3.83
CA CYS A 38 -9.43 -3.29 5.15
C CYS A 38 -8.25 -3.00 6.09
N ILE A 39 -7.33 -3.96 6.26
CA ILE A 39 -6.13 -3.78 7.11
C ILE A 39 -5.29 -2.61 6.58
N SER A 40 -5.08 -2.53 5.26
CA SER A 40 -4.31 -1.43 4.66
C SER A 40 -4.97 -0.06 4.89
N ALA A 41 -6.29 0.04 4.73
CA ALA A 41 -7.04 1.27 5.00
C ALA A 41 -6.96 1.65 6.49
N PHE A 42 -7.06 0.66 7.37
CA PHE A 42 -7.04 0.86 8.81
C PHE A 42 -5.69 1.40 9.28
N VAL A 43 -4.59 0.76 8.89
CA VAL A 43 -3.22 1.20 9.24
C VAL A 43 -2.94 2.60 8.69
N ARG A 44 -3.45 2.93 7.50
CA ARG A 44 -3.35 4.29 6.95
C ARG A 44 -4.05 5.32 7.82
N VAL A 45 -5.21 5.00 8.38
CA VAL A 45 -5.92 5.90 9.31
C VAL A 45 -5.14 6.06 10.61
N LEU A 46 -4.65 4.96 11.20
CA LEU A 46 -3.89 5.00 12.45
C LEU A 46 -2.63 5.88 12.34
N LEU A 47 -1.94 5.75 11.22
CA LEU A 47 -0.69 6.47 10.96
C LEU A 47 -0.90 7.84 10.31
N ASP A 48 -2.14 8.33 10.18
CA ASP A 48 -2.45 9.58 9.46
C ASP A 48 -1.80 9.69 8.08
N ILE A 49 -1.82 8.59 7.32
CA ILE A 49 -1.30 8.54 5.94
C ILE A 49 -2.36 9.14 4.98
N GLU A 50 -3.28 9.97 5.46
CA GLU A 50 -4.50 10.31 4.71
C GLU A 50 -4.19 11.08 3.41
N TYR A 51 -4.86 10.59 2.35
CA TYR A 51 -4.94 11.17 1.01
C TYR A 51 -6.00 12.27 1.02
N ASN A 52 -5.75 13.37 1.70
CA ASN A 52 -6.61 14.54 1.58
C ASN A 52 -5.91 15.57 0.68
N ALA A 53 -6.40 15.76 -0.54
CA ALA A 53 -5.79 16.69 -1.51
C ALA A 53 -5.68 18.14 -0.97
N LYS A 54 -6.45 18.46 0.08
CA LYS A 54 -6.49 19.76 0.75
C LYS A 54 -5.57 19.89 1.98
N LYS A 55 -5.01 18.79 2.50
CA LYS A 55 -4.10 18.81 3.65
C LYS A 55 -2.71 18.36 3.23
N SER A 56 -1.68 19.07 3.69
CA SER A 56 -0.31 18.60 3.54
C SER A 56 -0.17 17.23 4.19
N PRO A 57 0.38 16.22 3.50
CA PRO A 57 0.55 14.89 4.07
C PRO A 57 1.44 14.99 5.31
N SER A 58 0.98 14.39 6.42
CA SER A 58 1.79 14.27 7.62
C SER A 58 3.01 13.41 7.32
N ASN A 59 4.19 13.90 7.69
CA ASN A 59 5.44 13.14 7.61
C ASN A 59 5.79 12.48 8.96
N THR A 60 4.97 12.69 9.99
CA THR A 60 5.23 12.20 11.35
C THR A 60 5.31 10.68 11.39
N TRP A 61 4.48 9.98 10.61
CA TRP A 61 4.51 8.53 10.56
C TRP A 61 5.83 7.96 10.02
N MET A 62 6.63 8.73 9.27
CA MET A 62 7.92 8.29 8.75
C MET A 62 9.07 8.50 9.73
N LYS A 63 8.84 9.20 10.85
CA LYS A 63 9.88 9.47 11.83
C LYS A 63 10.21 8.19 12.60
N THR A 64 11.46 7.76 12.52
CA THR A 64 12.00 6.68 13.34
C THR A 64 12.01 7.11 14.82
N PRO A 65 11.69 6.22 15.78
CA PRO A 65 11.85 6.51 17.20
C PRO A 65 13.30 6.88 17.54
N SER A 66 13.49 7.68 18.60
CA SER A 66 14.83 7.92 19.13
C SER A 66 15.42 6.62 19.67
N ALA A 67 16.75 6.56 19.83
CA ALA A 67 17.40 5.38 20.43
C ALA A 67 16.89 5.09 21.85
N HIS A 68 16.57 6.15 22.62
CA HIS A 68 15.98 6.02 23.94
C HIS A 68 14.57 5.43 23.87
N ASP A 69 13.69 6.01 23.05
CA ASP A 69 12.32 5.52 22.91
C ASP A 69 12.33 4.08 22.43
N PHE A 70 13.10 3.77 21.38
CA PHE A 70 13.25 2.42 20.85
C PHE A 70 13.65 1.42 21.94
N HIS A 71 14.61 1.77 22.79
CA HIS A 71 15.01 0.95 23.92
C HIS A 71 13.90 0.76 24.94
N VAL A 72 13.23 1.85 25.36
CA VAL A 72 12.12 1.79 26.32
C VAL A 72 10.98 0.92 25.77
N GLY A 73 10.50 1.22 24.57
CA GLY A 73 9.39 0.50 23.94
C GLY A 73 9.69 -0.96 23.63
N SER A 74 10.94 -1.30 23.30
CA SER A 74 11.35 -2.68 23.04
C SER A 74 11.43 -3.56 24.30
N ASN A 75 11.51 -2.96 25.48
CA ASN A 75 11.57 -3.66 26.76
C ASN A 75 10.23 -3.70 27.50
N LEU A 76 9.16 -3.16 26.90
CA LEU A 76 7.84 -3.23 27.51
C LEU A 76 7.29 -4.68 27.49
N PRO A 77 6.55 -5.09 28.53
CA PRO A 77 5.98 -6.43 28.59
C PRO A 77 4.80 -6.58 27.62
N GLU A 78 4.59 -7.77 27.07
CA GLU A 78 3.45 -8.06 26.17
C GLU A 78 2.08 -7.82 26.83
N SER A 79 2.00 -7.83 28.16
CA SER A 79 0.77 -7.60 28.92
C SER A 79 0.14 -6.23 28.65
N ILE A 80 0.90 -5.24 28.15
CA ILE A 80 0.33 -3.94 27.74
C ILE A 80 -0.71 -4.08 26.63
N ILE A 81 -0.60 -5.12 25.79
CA ILE A 81 -1.54 -5.40 24.70
C ILE A 81 -2.91 -5.82 25.26
N LEU A 82 -2.96 -6.38 26.48
CA LEU A 82 -4.19 -6.89 27.09
C LEU A 82 -5.08 -5.79 27.71
N ARG A 83 -4.61 -4.54 27.75
CA ARG A 83 -5.40 -3.43 28.32
C ARG A 83 -6.72 -3.23 27.56
N PRO A 84 -7.84 -2.94 28.22
CA PRO A 84 -9.12 -2.67 27.56
C PRO A 84 -9.05 -1.47 26.60
N ILE A 85 -9.76 -1.55 25.48
CA ILE A 85 -9.88 -0.44 24.52
C ILE A 85 -11.12 0.38 24.87
N ASN A 86 -11.03 1.71 24.69
CA ASN A 86 -12.19 2.58 24.79
C ASN A 86 -13.29 2.18 23.79
N CYS A 87 -14.55 2.37 24.19
CA CYS A 87 -15.70 2.09 23.33
C CYS A 87 -15.63 2.92 22.04
N ILE A 88 -15.94 2.28 20.91
CA ILE A 88 -16.07 2.95 19.62
C ILE A 88 -17.38 3.74 19.63
N PRO A 89 -17.38 5.06 19.34
CA PRO A 89 -18.61 5.83 19.29
C PRO A 89 -19.60 5.28 18.26
N PRO A 90 -20.90 5.18 18.57
CA PRO A 90 -21.91 4.58 17.66
C PRO A 90 -21.93 5.21 16.26
N GLY A 91 -21.76 6.53 16.18
CA GLY A 91 -21.71 7.25 14.89
C GLY A 91 -20.56 6.83 13.97
N SER A 92 -19.52 6.19 14.52
CA SER A 92 -18.37 5.69 13.74
C SER A 92 -18.58 4.28 13.17
N LEU A 93 -19.68 3.62 13.54
CA LEU A 93 -20.05 2.29 13.05
C LEU A 93 -20.99 2.35 11.83
N LEU A 94 -21.55 3.53 11.55
CA LEU A 94 -22.60 3.73 10.53
C LEU A 94 -22.06 4.00 9.12
N SER A 95 -20.77 3.78 8.85
CA SER A 95 -20.21 4.04 7.53
C SER A 95 -20.82 3.11 6.49
N THR A 96 -21.30 3.68 5.38
CA THR A 96 -21.78 2.93 4.20
C THR A 96 -20.70 2.72 3.14
N SER A 97 -19.50 3.25 3.39
CA SER A 97 -18.37 3.18 2.45
C SER A 97 -17.17 2.46 3.09
N GLU A 98 -16.25 1.97 2.26
CA GLU A 98 -14.94 1.44 2.70
C GLU A 98 -13.98 2.52 3.24
N ARG A 99 -14.53 3.57 3.88
CA ARG A 99 -13.79 4.59 4.59
C ARG A 99 -13.86 4.32 6.09
N ILE A 100 -12.68 4.25 6.70
CA ILE A 100 -12.53 4.07 8.14
C ILE A 100 -12.54 5.43 8.82
N ALA A 101 -13.29 5.54 9.91
CA ALA A 101 -13.47 6.79 10.64
C ALA A 101 -12.15 7.24 11.33
N PRO A 102 -11.80 8.54 11.31
CA PRO A 102 -10.62 9.05 12.00
C PRO A 102 -10.59 8.80 13.52
N VAL A 103 -11.75 8.53 14.14
CA VAL A 103 -11.84 8.25 15.58
C VAL A 103 -10.96 7.06 16.00
N PHE A 104 -10.75 6.08 15.11
CA PHE A 104 -9.91 4.93 15.39
C PHE A 104 -8.48 5.34 15.71
N GLN A 105 -7.99 6.40 15.08
CA GLN A 105 -6.67 6.95 15.39
C GLN A 105 -6.62 7.53 16.81
N ASN A 106 -7.64 8.29 17.22
CA ASN A 106 -7.67 8.90 18.55
C ASN A 106 -7.70 7.82 19.64
N ILE A 107 -8.52 6.79 19.45
CA ILE A 107 -8.61 5.65 20.39
C ILE A 107 -7.28 4.90 20.44
N PHE A 108 -6.62 4.70 19.29
CA PHE A 108 -5.33 4.04 19.20
C PHE A 108 -4.21 4.81 19.91
N ILE A 109 -4.07 6.12 19.65
CA ILE A 109 -3.05 6.96 20.28
C ILE A 109 -3.28 7.02 21.80
N HIS A 110 -4.53 7.10 22.25
CA HIS A 110 -4.86 7.07 23.66
C HIS A 110 -4.47 5.75 24.33
N ASP A 111 -4.71 4.61 23.68
CA ASP A 111 -4.32 3.29 24.21
C ASP A 111 -2.80 3.13 24.27
N LEU A 112 -2.06 3.62 23.26
CA LEU A 112 -0.59 3.65 23.30
C LEU A 112 -0.06 4.49 24.47
N SER A 113 -0.65 5.67 24.67
CA SER A 113 -0.27 6.60 25.75
C SER A 113 -0.49 5.98 27.14
N ILE A 114 -1.67 5.40 27.39
CA ILE A 114 -1.97 4.74 28.67
C ILE A 114 -1.13 3.48 28.89
N SER A 115 -0.68 2.86 27.81
CA SER A 115 0.21 1.70 27.84
C SER A 115 1.68 2.05 27.97
N ASP A 116 2.02 3.33 28.14
CA ASP A 116 3.38 3.86 28.23
C ASP A 116 4.26 3.50 27.02
N PHE A 117 3.64 3.30 25.84
CA PHE A 117 4.37 3.01 24.61
C PHE A 117 4.86 4.33 23.99
N PRO A 118 6.18 4.55 23.84
CA PRO A 118 6.76 5.88 23.59
C PRO A 118 6.73 6.30 22.11
N GLY A 119 5.82 5.77 21.30
CA GLY A 119 5.77 6.07 19.87
C GLY A 119 4.41 5.83 19.22
N VAL A 120 4.20 6.47 18.07
CA VAL A 120 2.93 6.39 17.30
C VAL A 120 3.12 5.77 15.92
N THR A 121 4.27 5.17 15.65
CA THR A 121 4.60 4.55 14.36
C THR A 121 5.60 3.40 14.51
N PHE A 122 5.79 2.66 13.42
CA PHE A 122 6.80 1.62 13.34
C PHE A 122 8.22 2.19 13.37
N ALA A 123 9.16 1.41 13.88
CA ALA A 123 10.59 1.68 13.79
C ALA A 123 11.08 1.25 12.40
N TRP A 124 10.97 2.15 11.41
CA TRP A 124 11.26 1.84 9.99
C TRP A 124 12.70 1.45 9.71
N ASP A 125 13.66 1.84 10.55
CA ASP A 125 15.07 1.47 10.39
C ASP A 125 15.39 0.10 11.01
N HIS A 126 14.41 -0.51 11.69
CA HIS A 126 14.56 -1.81 12.35
C HIS A 126 13.76 -2.91 11.62
N PRO A 127 14.19 -4.18 11.72
CA PRO A 127 13.46 -5.28 11.10
C PRO A 127 12.05 -5.45 11.70
N TRP A 128 11.18 -6.12 10.96
CA TRP A 128 9.84 -6.50 11.42
C TRP A 128 9.88 -7.23 12.76
N ASP A 129 10.83 -8.16 12.93
CA ASP A 129 10.95 -9.00 14.13
C ASP A 129 11.54 -8.27 15.34
N SER A 130 11.84 -6.96 15.24
CA SER A 130 12.25 -6.19 16.41
C SER A 130 11.12 -6.11 17.45
N PRO A 131 11.43 -6.14 18.77
CA PRO A 131 10.40 -6.09 19.81
C PRO A 131 9.46 -4.89 19.67
N TRP A 132 9.99 -3.71 19.36
CA TRP A 132 9.20 -2.52 19.04
C TRP A 132 8.14 -2.78 17.97
N ASN A 133 8.55 -3.31 16.81
CA ASN A 133 7.66 -3.50 15.68
C ASN A 133 6.64 -4.62 15.94
N GLN A 134 7.00 -5.66 16.69
CA GLN A 134 6.07 -6.71 17.11
C GLN A 134 5.00 -6.18 18.08
N ILE A 135 5.42 -5.43 19.11
CA ILE A 135 4.49 -4.81 20.06
C ILE A 135 3.56 -3.84 19.34
N PHE A 136 4.10 -2.96 18.49
CA PHE A 136 3.30 -2.01 17.72
C PHE A 136 2.33 -2.71 16.75
N ALA A 137 2.77 -3.77 16.06
CA ALA A 137 1.91 -4.58 15.21
C ALA A 137 0.76 -5.23 16.00
N ASN A 138 1.04 -5.71 17.21
CA ASN A 138 0.02 -6.27 18.09
C ASN A 138 -1.00 -5.22 18.54
N PHE A 139 -0.58 -3.98 18.85
CA PHE A 139 -1.52 -2.88 19.08
C PHE A 139 -2.40 -2.62 17.85
N VAL A 140 -1.80 -2.55 16.65
CA VAL A 140 -2.57 -2.37 15.41
C VAL A 140 -3.64 -3.46 15.26
N LEU A 141 -3.26 -4.73 15.43
CA LEU A 141 -4.21 -5.85 15.28
C LEU A 141 -5.25 -5.90 16.41
N LYS A 142 -4.88 -5.53 17.64
CA LYS A 142 -5.80 -5.38 18.77
C LYS A 142 -6.94 -4.40 18.43
N HIS A 143 -6.59 -3.21 17.94
CA HIS A 143 -7.59 -2.20 17.56
C HIS A 143 -8.37 -2.58 16.29
N TRP A 144 -7.71 -3.22 15.33
CA TRP A 144 -8.40 -3.73 14.14
C TRP A 144 -9.46 -4.78 14.52
N ARG A 145 -9.13 -5.74 15.40
CA ARG A 145 -10.08 -6.76 15.85
C ARG A 145 -11.26 -6.12 16.58
N ASN A 146 -11.01 -5.14 17.46
CA ASN A 146 -12.07 -4.39 18.12
C ASN A 146 -13.02 -3.73 17.13
N GLY A 147 -12.48 -3.04 16.11
CA GLY A 147 -13.27 -2.44 15.04
C GLY A 147 -14.07 -3.47 14.24
N TYR A 148 -13.47 -4.63 13.92
CA TYR A 148 -14.14 -5.72 13.22
C TYR A 148 -15.31 -6.29 14.04
N THR A 149 -15.09 -6.62 15.32
CA THR A 149 -16.11 -7.18 16.21
C THR A 149 -17.25 -6.21 16.49
N SER A 150 -16.98 -4.91 16.49
CA SER A 150 -18.01 -3.87 16.62
C SER A 150 -18.74 -3.56 15.30
N GLY A 151 -18.43 -4.26 14.21
CA GLY A 151 -19.09 -4.09 12.92
C GLY A 151 -18.63 -2.86 12.11
N ALA A 152 -17.58 -2.16 12.53
CA ALA A 152 -17.11 -0.95 11.86
C ALA A 152 -16.58 -1.19 10.44
N PHE A 153 -16.21 -2.43 10.13
CA PHE A 153 -15.63 -2.82 8.84
C PHE A 153 -16.58 -3.61 7.94
N THR A 154 -17.88 -3.63 8.27
CA THR A 154 -18.91 -4.28 7.45
C THR A 154 -18.86 -3.91 5.96
N PRO A 155 -18.61 -2.63 5.57
CA PRO A 155 -18.55 -2.24 4.16
C PRO A 155 -17.44 -2.88 3.34
N PHE A 156 -16.44 -3.52 3.96
CA PHE A 156 -15.38 -4.21 3.23
C PHE A 156 -15.80 -5.60 2.74
N PHE A 157 -16.93 -6.15 3.19
CA PHE A 157 -17.41 -7.48 2.80
C PHE A 157 -16.33 -8.57 2.95
N MET A 158 -15.75 -8.66 4.15
CA MET A 158 -14.70 -9.64 4.44
C MET A 158 -15.29 -11.03 4.71
N ASN A 159 -14.57 -12.07 4.28
CA ASN A 159 -14.86 -13.44 4.69
C ASN A 159 -14.59 -13.59 6.21
N PRO A 160 -15.58 -13.96 7.03
CA PRO A 160 -15.40 -14.09 8.48
C PRO A 160 -14.30 -15.07 8.88
N VAL A 161 -14.13 -16.16 8.12
CA VAL A 161 -13.11 -17.20 8.39
C VAL A 161 -11.70 -16.62 8.23
N GLU A 162 -11.49 -15.83 7.19
CA GLU A 162 -10.22 -15.12 7.00
C GLU A 162 -10.04 -14.00 8.02
N ALA A 163 -11.12 -13.28 8.34
CA ALA A 163 -11.11 -12.12 9.21
C ALA A 163 -10.76 -12.46 10.67
N VAL A 164 -11.03 -13.68 11.15
CA VAL A 164 -10.61 -14.11 12.50
C VAL A 164 -9.23 -14.78 12.54
N ASN A 165 -8.63 -15.06 11.37
CA ASN A 165 -7.34 -15.74 11.28
C ASN A 165 -6.19 -14.77 11.61
N THR A 166 -5.60 -14.93 12.80
CA THR A 166 -4.53 -14.08 13.31
C THR A 166 -3.24 -14.17 12.49
N ILE A 167 -2.94 -15.34 11.93
CA ILE A 167 -1.76 -15.56 11.07
C ILE A 167 -1.91 -14.77 9.77
N LEU A 168 -3.10 -14.80 9.17
CA LEU A 168 -3.39 -14.01 7.95
C LEU A 168 -3.31 -12.52 8.23
N GLN A 169 -3.92 -12.05 9.33
CA GLN A 169 -3.87 -10.64 9.74
C GLN A 169 -2.42 -10.15 9.90
N LEU A 170 -1.60 -10.91 10.64
CA LEU A 170 -0.21 -10.58 10.91
C LEU A 170 0.63 -10.61 9.62
N GLY A 171 0.44 -11.63 8.78
CA GLY A 171 1.13 -11.73 7.50
C GLY A 171 0.78 -10.58 6.54
N ILE A 172 -0.50 -10.18 6.48
CA ILE A 172 -0.95 -9.03 5.68
C ILE A 172 -0.30 -7.74 6.20
N LEU A 173 -0.28 -7.55 7.53
CA LEU A 173 0.35 -6.39 8.15
C LEU A 173 1.86 -6.36 7.90
N HIS A 174 2.54 -7.51 7.98
CA HIS A 174 3.96 -7.62 7.68
C HIS A 174 4.25 -7.29 6.20
N ARG A 175 3.48 -7.84 5.26
CA ARG A 175 3.59 -7.49 3.83
C ARG A 175 3.40 -5.99 3.60
N TRP A 176 2.43 -5.39 4.28
CA TRP A 176 2.19 -3.95 4.23
C TRP A 176 3.39 -3.16 4.79
N PHE A 177 3.93 -3.58 5.94
CA PHE A 177 5.10 -2.98 6.58
C PHE A 177 6.32 -3.00 5.65
N LEU A 178 6.68 -4.16 5.09
CA LEU A 178 7.84 -4.29 4.19
C LEU A 178 7.73 -3.38 2.96
N GLY A 179 6.52 -3.30 2.38
CA GLY A 179 6.26 -2.41 1.25
C GLY A 179 6.45 -0.93 1.61
N ARG A 180 6.09 -0.53 2.83
CA ARG A 180 6.28 0.85 3.32
C ARG A 180 7.70 1.14 3.75
N GLN A 181 8.33 0.25 4.49
CA GLN A 181 9.71 0.37 4.95
C GLN A 181 10.67 0.63 3.80
N LYS A 182 10.60 -0.19 2.73
CA LYS A 182 11.37 0.02 1.49
C LYS A 182 11.12 1.41 0.91
N GLY A 183 9.87 1.88 0.92
CA GLY A 183 9.51 3.21 0.45
C GLY A 183 10.07 4.36 1.30
N VAL A 184 10.11 4.20 2.63
CA VAL A 184 10.67 5.19 3.57
C VAL A 184 12.18 5.27 3.36
N GLN A 185 12.88 4.14 3.37
CA GLN A 185 14.33 4.05 3.19
C GLN A 185 14.80 4.61 1.84
N LEU A 186 14.01 4.40 0.78
CA LEU A 186 14.30 4.91 -0.56
C LEU A 186 13.80 6.34 -0.80
N GLY A 187 13.24 7.02 0.21
CA GLY A 187 12.70 8.38 0.05
C GLY A 187 11.57 8.49 -0.99
N GLN A 188 10.83 7.41 -1.25
CA GLN A 188 9.79 7.35 -2.28
C GLN A 188 8.58 8.24 -1.97
N PHE A 189 8.43 8.65 -0.71
CA PHE A 189 7.33 9.48 -0.24
C PHE A 189 7.63 10.99 -0.28
N SER A 190 8.85 11.37 -0.67
CA SER A 190 9.21 12.77 -0.90
C SER A 190 8.38 13.40 -2.02
N HIS A 191 8.26 14.73 -1.99
CA HIS A 191 7.53 15.46 -3.03
C HIS A 191 8.12 15.22 -4.43
N GLU A 192 9.44 15.19 -4.53
CA GLU A 192 10.15 14.94 -5.78
C GLU A 192 9.91 13.52 -6.32
N SER A 193 10.01 12.50 -5.46
CA SER A 193 9.72 11.11 -5.83
C SER A 193 8.28 10.93 -6.29
N LYS A 194 7.32 11.56 -5.60
CA LYS A 194 5.90 11.57 -5.99
C LYS A 194 5.70 12.25 -7.35
N ALA A 195 6.34 13.39 -7.60
CA ALA A 195 6.25 14.10 -8.87
C ALA A 195 6.85 13.29 -10.03
N LYS A 196 8.03 12.67 -9.81
CA LYS A 196 8.67 11.77 -10.79
C LYS A 196 7.79 10.57 -11.10
N LYS A 197 7.21 9.94 -10.07
CA LYS A 197 6.27 8.82 -10.23
C LYS A 197 5.02 9.23 -11.00
N SER A 198 4.39 10.35 -10.64
CA SER A 198 3.21 10.87 -11.35
C SER A 198 3.51 11.15 -12.83
N LYS A 199 4.66 11.77 -13.13
CA LYS A 199 5.11 12.00 -14.51
C LYS A 199 5.32 10.68 -15.26
N SER A 200 5.96 9.69 -14.62
CA SER A 200 6.19 8.36 -15.19
C SER A 200 4.88 7.61 -15.47
N GLU A 201 3.92 7.65 -14.54
CA GLU A 201 2.59 7.05 -14.70
C GLU A 201 1.81 7.72 -15.84
N LYS A 202 1.84 9.06 -15.92
CA LYS A 202 1.22 9.80 -17.04
C LYS A 202 1.82 9.37 -18.37
N LYS A 203 3.15 9.30 -18.47
CA LYS A 203 3.84 8.80 -19.67
C LYS A 203 3.42 7.35 -19.99
N SER A 204 3.34 6.48 -18.98
CA SER A 204 2.97 5.08 -19.18
C SER A 204 1.55 4.91 -19.71
N LYS A 205 0.58 5.67 -19.17
CA LYS A 205 -0.81 5.65 -19.64
C LYS A 205 -0.91 6.06 -21.11
N ILE A 206 -0.20 7.13 -21.48
CA ILE A 206 -0.14 7.60 -22.88
C ILE A 206 0.44 6.51 -23.79
N ARG A 207 1.56 5.87 -23.41
CA ARG A 207 2.14 4.78 -24.20
C ARG A 207 1.18 3.61 -24.41
N ILE A 208 0.40 3.26 -23.39
CA ILE A 208 -0.63 2.20 -23.49
C ILE A 208 -1.73 2.64 -24.46
N GLN A 209 -2.23 3.88 -24.36
CA GLN A 209 -3.25 4.41 -25.25
C GLN A 209 -2.79 4.44 -26.72
N ILE A 210 -1.57 4.90 -26.99
CA ILE A 210 -1.01 4.92 -28.34
C ILE A 210 -0.86 3.50 -28.89
N SER A 211 -0.35 2.57 -28.07
CA SER A 211 -0.22 1.16 -28.48
C SER A 211 -1.59 0.54 -28.81
N GLN A 212 -2.63 0.84 -28.02
CA GLN A 212 -4.00 0.41 -28.31
C GLN A 212 -4.50 1.02 -29.63
N HIS A 213 -4.35 2.32 -29.82
CA HIS A 213 -4.78 3.00 -31.04
C HIS A 213 -4.07 2.48 -32.30
N ARG A 214 -2.75 2.25 -32.23
CA ARG A 214 -1.99 1.64 -33.33
C ARG A 214 -2.53 0.26 -33.68
N ARG A 215 -2.77 -0.58 -32.67
CA ARG A 215 -3.34 -1.93 -32.87
C ARG A 215 -4.70 -1.86 -33.55
N GLU A 216 -5.57 -0.97 -33.11
CA GLU A 216 -6.88 -0.73 -33.75
C GLU A 216 -6.75 -0.28 -35.21
N THR A 217 -5.82 0.63 -35.52
CA THR A 217 -5.59 1.10 -36.89
C THR A 217 -5.04 -0.03 -37.78
N LEU A 218 -4.08 -0.82 -37.31
CA LEU A 218 -3.52 -1.95 -38.07
C LEU A 218 -4.59 -3.02 -38.37
N LEU A 219 -5.47 -3.30 -37.40
CA LEU A 219 -6.63 -4.18 -37.60
C LEU A 219 -7.59 -3.64 -38.67
N LYS A 220 -7.85 -2.33 -38.71
CA LYS A 220 -8.70 -1.70 -39.73
C LYS A 220 -8.07 -1.72 -41.13
N LEU A 221 -6.74 -1.71 -41.22
CA LEU A 221 -6.01 -1.69 -42.49
C LEU A 221 -5.78 -3.10 -43.07
N ASN A 222 -6.31 -4.16 -42.46
CA ASN A 222 -6.12 -5.57 -42.86
C ASN A 222 -4.64 -5.95 -43.04
N ILE A 223 -3.76 -5.37 -42.23
CA ILE A 223 -2.33 -5.66 -42.24
C ILE A 223 -2.09 -7.05 -41.64
N THR A 224 -1.19 -7.83 -42.23
CA THR A 224 -0.90 -9.20 -41.76
C THR A 224 -0.32 -9.19 -40.35
N ALA A 225 -0.56 -10.26 -39.57
CA ALA A 225 -0.10 -10.33 -38.18
C ALA A 225 1.43 -10.15 -38.05
N GLU A 226 2.21 -10.66 -39.00
CA GLU A 226 3.68 -10.52 -39.03
C GLU A 226 4.12 -9.05 -39.20
N THR A 227 3.44 -8.30 -40.06
CA THR A 227 3.76 -6.88 -40.29
C THR A 227 3.21 -6.00 -39.17
N ALA A 228 2.07 -6.35 -38.58
CA ALA A 228 1.53 -5.68 -37.40
C ALA A 228 2.44 -5.82 -36.17
N ALA A 229 3.08 -6.99 -35.99
CA ALA A 229 4.00 -7.24 -34.88
C ALA A 229 5.21 -6.28 -34.84
N LEU A 230 5.62 -5.74 -35.99
CA LEU A 230 6.69 -4.74 -36.07
C LEU A 230 6.32 -3.42 -35.37
N PHE A 231 5.03 -3.12 -35.25
CA PHE A 231 4.50 -1.87 -34.67
C PHE A 231 4.04 -2.01 -33.21
N ASP A 232 3.99 -3.23 -32.67
CA ASP A 232 3.53 -3.53 -31.31
C ASP A 232 4.56 -3.19 -30.22
N ASN A 233 5.76 -2.74 -30.59
CA ASN A 233 6.77 -2.36 -29.61
C ASN A 233 6.37 -1.08 -28.85
N ILE A 234 5.99 -1.23 -27.59
CA ILE A 234 5.59 -0.14 -26.68
C ILE A 234 6.69 0.93 -26.51
N LYS A 235 7.97 0.57 -26.73
CA LYS A 235 9.11 1.51 -26.69
C LYS A 235 9.27 2.35 -27.96
N SER A 236 8.50 2.08 -29.03
CA SER A 236 8.53 2.85 -30.30
C SER A 236 7.65 4.11 -30.27
N THR A 237 7.42 4.68 -29.10
CA THR A 237 6.61 5.90 -28.90
C THR A 237 7.55 7.08 -28.63
N SER A 238 7.48 8.10 -29.48
CA SER A 238 8.32 9.29 -29.36
C SER A 238 7.92 10.12 -28.13
N ASP A 239 8.90 10.71 -27.45
CA ASP A 239 8.68 11.62 -26.31
C ASP A 239 8.02 12.96 -26.74
N THR A 240 7.89 13.23 -28.04
CA THR A 240 7.40 14.50 -28.61
C THR A 240 5.90 14.74 -28.46
N GLU A 241 5.11 13.75 -28.07
CA GLU A 241 3.65 13.89 -27.89
C GLU A 241 3.26 14.63 -26.58
N GLN A 242 4.24 15.09 -25.80
CA GLN A 242 4.04 15.93 -24.61
C GLN A 242 4.00 17.43 -24.91
N ILE A 243 4.27 17.82 -26.15
CA ILE A 243 4.22 19.23 -26.56
C ILE A 243 2.73 19.59 -26.71
N PRO A 244 2.21 20.62 -26.02
CA PRO A 244 0.86 21.10 -26.27
C PRO A 244 0.71 21.42 -27.77
N PRO A 245 -0.47 21.25 -28.37
CA PRO A 245 -0.68 21.55 -29.78
C PRO A 245 -0.15 22.96 -30.03
N ARG A 246 0.97 23.04 -30.75
CA ARG A 246 1.44 24.30 -31.31
C ARG A 246 0.55 24.55 -32.51
N ASP A 247 0.24 25.82 -32.77
CA ASP A 247 -0.41 26.19 -34.00
C ASP A 247 0.39 25.61 -35.16
N LEU A 248 -0.25 24.70 -35.89
CA LEU A 248 0.34 24.04 -37.04
C LEU A 248 0.51 25.11 -38.11
N LEU A 249 1.73 25.63 -38.24
CA LEU A 249 2.07 26.54 -39.32
C LEU A 249 1.99 25.74 -40.63
N LYS A 250 1.08 26.17 -41.50
CA LYS A 250 0.92 25.59 -42.84
C LYS A 250 2.19 25.94 -43.63
N ILE A 251 3.12 25.00 -43.72
CA ILE A 251 4.30 25.16 -44.58
C ILE A 251 3.81 25.06 -46.02
N PRO A 252 3.95 26.10 -46.86
CA PRO A 252 3.61 25.99 -48.28
C PRO A 252 4.56 24.98 -48.92
N LEU A 253 4.02 23.84 -49.35
CA LEU A 253 4.78 22.82 -50.05
C LEU A 253 4.67 23.10 -51.57
N PRO A 254 5.77 23.40 -52.26
CA PRO A 254 5.75 23.88 -53.65
C PRO A 254 5.27 22.86 -54.70
N TRP A 255 5.03 21.60 -54.31
CA TRP A 255 4.55 20.54 -55.20
C TRP A 255 3.09 20.14 -55.01
N ARG A 256 2.34 20.83 -54.14
CA ARG A 256 0.88 20.78 -54.19
C ARG A 256 0.42 21.92 -55.10
N SER A 257 0.35 21.63 -56.40
CA SER A 257 -0.40 22.45 -57.35
C SER A 257 -1.89 22.47 -56.95
N GLU A 258 -2.54 23.61 -57.17
CA GLU A 258 -3.94 23.89 -56.83
C GLU A 258 -4.93 22.83 -57.33
#